data_AF-A0A924S7S1-F1
#
_entry.id   AF-A0A924S7S1-F1
#
_cell.length_a   1.000
_cell.length_b   1.000
_cell.length_c   1.000
_cell.angle_alpha   90.00
_cell.angle_beta   90.00
_cell.angle_gamma   90.00
#
_symmetry.space_group_name_H-M   'P 1'
#
loop_
_entity.id
_entity.type
_entity.pdbx_description
1 polymer ?
#
loop_
_entity_poly.entity_id
_entity_poly.type
_entity_poly.pdbx_seq_one_letter_code
_entity_poly.pdbx_strand_id
1 'polypeptide(L)'
;MPNIRIRAPTTACTHARAATLASPATVWLMMMALDSSHVPPRQLSQATLGALESALREYVAVGASSSLPSALVLLADEARDKHILPEQLLIVLKNLWRSLPEVSAMTDSGEHARLMERVVTMCIKEYYSA
;
A
#
# COMPACT_ATOMS: atom_id res chain seq x y z
N MET A 1 25.05 41.11 38.45
CA MET A 1 26.02 42.23 38.48
C MET A 1 27.30 41.75 39.12
N PRO A 2 28.50 42.18 38.66
CA PRO A 2 28.79 42.97 37.45
C PRO A 2 28.59 42.10 36.16
N ASN A 3 29.26 42.11 35.00
CA ASN A 3 30.46 42.75 34.40
C ASN A 3 30.12 43.06 32.90
N ILE A 4 30.75 43.94 32.07
CA ILE A 4 32.15 44.43 31.87
C ILE A 4 33.03 43.39 31.12
N ARG A 5 33.64 43.68 29.94
CA ARG A 5 33.75 44.91 29.12
C ARG A 5 34.06 44.59 27.62
N ILE A 6 33.57 45.45 26.70
CA ILE A 6 34.26 46.09 25.54
C ILE A 6 35.25 45.22 24.71
N ARG A 7 35.14 45.05 23.37
CA ARG A 7 35.36 46.07 22.31
C ARG A 7 34.94 45.58 20.89
N ALA A 8 34.84 46.51 19.93
CA ALA A 8 34.84 46.29 18.46
C ALA A 8 36.13 46.93 17.84
N PRO A 9 36.34 47.12 16.51
CA PRO A 9 35.55 46.73 15.32
C PRO A 9 36.38 46.20 14.10
N THR A 10 35.69 46.00 12.97
CA THR A 10 36.14 46.10 11.54
C THR A 10 37.19 45.16 10.92
N THR A 11 36.73 44.51 9.82
CA THR A 11 37.37 44.39 8.50
C THR A 11 38.69 43.63 8.32
N ALA A 12 38.59 42.47 7.67
CA ALA A 12 39.56 42.01 6.67
C ALA A 12 38.82 41.29 5.52
N CYS A 13 39.13 41.64 4.26
CA CYS A 13 38.66 40.91 3.08
C CYS A 13 39.87 40.34 2.36
N THR A 14 39.92 39.02 2.19
CA THR A 14 41.03 38.34 1.49
C THR A 14 40.48 37.15 0.73
N HIS A 15 40.73 37.11 -0.58
CA HIS A 15 40.29 36.02 -1.45
C HIS A 15 41.07 34.73 -1.15
N ALA A 16 40.36 33.61 -1.07
CA ALA A 16 40.92 32.28 -1.29
C ALA A 16 39.99 31.50 -2.24
N ARG A 17 40.44 31.31 -3.49
CA ARG A 17 39.72 30.48 -4.48
C ARG A 17 40.00 29.01 -4.17
N ALA A 18 39.04 28.30 -3.59
CA ALA A 18 38.99 26.84 -3.63
C ALA A 18 38.09 26.39 -4.81
N ALA A 19 38.48 25.33 -5.51
CA ALA A 19 37.82 24.96 -6.76
C ALA A 19 36.45 24.30 -6.55
N THR A 20 35.49 24.64 -7.41
CA THR A 20 34.20 23.91 -7.51
C THR A 20 34.47 22.54 -8.13
N LEU A 21 34.67 21.52 -7.31
CA LEU A 21 34.67 20.13 -7.77
C LEU A 21 33.21 19.68 -7.96
N ALA A 22 32.76 19.66 -9.21
CA ALA A 22 31.44 19.17 -9.58
C ALA A 22 31.32 17.68 -9.22
N SER A 23 30.35 17.34 -8.38
CA SER A 23 30.09 15.93 -8.02
C SER A 23 29.45 15.19 -9.22
N PRO A 24 29.99 14.03 -9.65
CA PRO A 24 29.46 13.30 -10.80
C PRO A 24 28.11 12.60 -10.53
N ALA A 25 27.60 12.62 -9.30
CA ALA A 25 26.35 11.94 -8.92
C ALA A 25 25.09 12.47 -9.65
N THR A 26 25.13 13.71 -10.15
CA THR A 26 23.95 14.40 -10.73
C THR A 26 23.45 13.77 -12.05
N VAL A 27 24.29 13.02 -12.77
CA VAL A 27 23.96 12.54 -14.13
C VAL A 27 22.93 11.39 -14.13
N TRP A 28 22.84 10.61 -13.04
CA TRP A 28 21.95 9.43 -12.98
C TRP A 28 20.46 9.77 -12.75
N LEU A 29 20.12 11.01 -12.39
CA LEU A 29 18.75 11.39 -12.05
C LEU A 29 17.86 11.72 -13.28
N MET A 30 18.44 11.73 -14.49
CA MET A 30 17.83 12.38 -15.67
C MET A 30 17.24 11.46 -16.74
N MET A 31 17.28 10.13 -16.58
CA MET A 31 16.83 9.17 -17.62
C MET A 31 15.65 8.26 -17.23
N MET A 32 15.07 8.41 -16.05
CA MET A 32 13.79 7.77 -15.69
C MET A 32 12.80 8.79 -15.12
N ALA A 33 12.56 9.85 -15.89
CA ALA A 33 11.29 10.58 -15.83
C ALA A 33 10.17 9.68 -16.42
N LEU A 34 9.87 8.59 -15.73
CA LEU A 34 8.70 7.77 -16.02
C LEU A 34 7.49 8.67 -15.83
N ASP A 35 6.70 8.86 -16.90
CA ASP A 35 5.50 9.70 -16.89
C ASP A 35 4.47 9.13 -15.92
N SER A 36 4.64 9.51 -14.66
CA SER A 36 3.76 9.21 -13.54
C SER A 36 2.64 10.23 -13.53
N SER A 37 2.04 10.46 -14.71
CA SER A 37 0.69 11.01 -14.87
C SER A 37 -0.20 10.33 -13.85
N HIS A 38 -0.50 11.05 -12.78
CA HIS A 38 -1.10 10.53 -11.56
C HIS A 38 -2.60 10.30 -11.78
N VAL A 39 -2.92 9.33 -12.65
CA VAL A 39 -4.19 8.61 -12.60
C VAL A 39 -4.25 8.03 -11.19
N PRO A 40 -5.18 8.47 -10.33
CA PRO A 40 -5.28 7.91 -8.99
C PRO A 40 -5.48 6.39 -9.12
N PRO A 41 -4.80 5.57 -8.29
CA PRO A 41 -4.97 4.13 -8.36
C PRO A 41 -6.45 3.81 -8.27
N ARG A 42 -6.93 2.92 -9.14
CA ARG A 42 -8.36 2.63 -9.28
C ARG A 42 -8.81 1.83 -8.05
N GLN A 43 -9.19 2.55 -7.00
CA GLN A 43 -9.49 2.00 -5.70
C GLN A 43 -10.93 1.48 -5.65
N LEU A 44 -11.11 0.32 -5.02
CA LEU A 44 -12.39 -0.20 -4.57
C LEU A 44 -13.00 0.75 -3.52
N SER A 45 -14.33 0.76 -3.42
CA SER A 45 -15.01 1.62 -2.44
C SER A 45 -14.77 1.12 -1.02
N GLN A 46 -14.81 2.04 -0.05
CA GLN A 46 -14.74 1.68 1.36
C GLN A 46 -15.94 0.83 1.80
N ALA A 47 -17.08 0.91 1.10
CA ALA A 47 -18.23 0.04 1.35
C ALA A 47 -17.95 -1.42 0.91
N THR A 48 -17.38 -1.62 -0.29
CA THR A 48 -16.97 -2.94 -0.80
C THR A 48 -15.91 -3.56 0.08
N LEU A 49 -14.89 -2.78 0.47
CA LEU A 49 -13.82 -3.23 1.35
C LEU A 49 -14.34 -3.59 2.75
N GLY A 50 -15.22 -2.77 3.34
CA GLY A 50 -15.83 -3.06 4.65
C GLY A 50 -16.79 -4.26 4.63
N ALA A 51 -17.52 -4.47 3.54
CA ALA A 51 -18.35 -5.67 3.35
C ALA A 51 -17.49 -6.94 3.25
N LEU A 52 -16.43 -6.89 2.45
CA LEU A 52 -15.45 -7.97 2.33
C LEU A 52 -14.74 -8.25 3.67
N GLU A 53 -14.32 -7.23 4.39
CA GLU A 53 -13.68 -7.36 5.69
C GLU A 53 -14.60 -8.03 6.71
N SER A 54 -15.85 -7.58 6.80
CA SER A 54 -16.86 -8.15 7.70
C SER A 54 -17.10 -9.64 7.41
N ALA A 55 -17.23 -10.00 6.13
CA ALA A 55 -17.43 -11.37 5.68
C ALA A 55 -16.21 -12.27 5.90
N LEU A 56 -15.00 -11.73 5.74
CA LEU A 56 -13.77 -12.48 5.99
C LEU A 56 -13.50 -12.70 7.48
N ARG A 57 -13.86 -11.75 8.36
CA ARG A 57 -13.82 -11.96 9.82
C ARG A 57 -14.78 -13.07 10.26
N GLU A 58 -16.02 -13.05 9.76
CA GLU A 58 -16.99 -14.15 9.96
C GLU A 58 -16.41 -15.50 9.50
N TYR A 59 -15.87 -15.54 8.27
CA TYR A 59 -15.31 -16.74 7.67
C TYR A 59 -14.07 -17.29 8.41
N VAL A 60 -13.19 -16.43 8.93
CA VAL A 60 -12.02 -16.84 9.70
C VAL A 60 -12.40 -17.31 11.10
N ALA A 61 -13.37 -16.66 11.75
CA ALA A 61 -13.80 -17.02 13.10
C ALA A 61 -14.64 -18.32 13.18
N VAL A 62 -15.39 -18.66 12.11
CA VAL A 62 -16.33 -19.78 12.08
C VAL A 62 -15.94 -20.88 11.07
N GLY A 63 -14.99 -20.60 10.17
CA GLY A 63 -14.63 -21.49 9.05
C GLY A 63 -15.64 -21.45 7.88
N ALA A 64 -16.73 -20.70 8.02
CA ALA A 64 -17.80 -20.51 7.06
C ALA A 64 -18.41 -19.10 7.21
N SER A 65 -18.94 -18.56 6.11
CA SER A 65 -19.66 -17.29 6.08
C SER A 65 -20.71 -17.37 4.97
N SER A 66 -21.94 -16.92 5.25
CA SER A 66 -22.97 -16.76 4.23
C SER A 66 -22.84 -15.46 3.45
N SER A 67 -22.13 -14.47 3.99
CA SER A 67 -21.95 -13.15 3.38
C SER A 67 -20.75 -13.11 2.40
N LEU A 68 -19.76 -13.98 2.57
CA LEU A 68 -18.54 -14.00 1.77
C LEU A 68 -18.75 -14.16 0.26
N PRO A 69 -19.62 -15.06 -0.26
CA PRO A 69 -19.85 -15.15 -1.71
C PRO A 69 -20.39 -13.83 -2.28
N SER A 70 -21.37 -13.22 -1.63
CA SER A 70 -21.93 -11.93 -2.06
C SER A 70 -20.91 -10.79 -1.97
N ALA A 71 -20.05 -10.78 -0.96
CA ALA A 71 -18.96 -9.81 -0.85
C ALA A 71 -17.90 -9.99 -1.96
N LEU A 72 -17.60 -11.23 -2.38
CA LEU A 72 -16.70 -11.52 -3.49
C LEU A 72 -17.31 -11.17 -4.86
N VAL A 73 -18.63 -11.31 -5.05
CA VAL A 73 -19.34 -10.82 -6.24
C VAL A 73 -19.27 -9.29 -6.31
N LEU A 74 -19.63 -8.58 -5.24
CA LEU A 74 -19.54 -7.09 -5.20
C LEU A 74 -18.10 -6.59 -5.45
N LEU A 75 -17.10 -7.31 -4.92
CA LEU A 75 -15.68 -7.06 -5.16
C LEU A 75 -15.29 -7.26 -6.64
N ALA A 76 -15.79 -8.32 -7.27
CA ALA A 76 -15.55 -8.64 -8.67
C ALA A 76 -16.24 -7.66 -9.63
N ASP A 77 -17.48 -7.27 -9.34
CA ASP A 77 -18.27 -6.31 -10.10
C ASP A 77 -17.57 -4.95 -10.11
N GLU A 78 -17.25 -4.39 -8.93
CA GLU A 78 -16.58 -3.10 -8.83
C GLU A 78 -15.16 -3.14 -9.45
N ALA A 79 -14.46 -4.27 -9.37
CA ALA A 79 -13.16 -4.44 -10.03
C ALA A 79 -13.29 -4.41 -11.57
N ARG A 80 -14.30 -5.09 -12.13
CA ARG A 80 -14.57 -5.09 -13.58
C ARG A 80 -14.98 -3.69 -14.07
N ASP A 81 -15.92 -3.04 -13.40
CA ASP A 81 -16.38 -1.68 -13.70
C ASP A 81 -15.24 -0.65 -13.68
N LYS A 82 -14.29 -0.80 -12.76
CA LYS A 82 -13.13 0.09 -12.64
C LYS A 82 -11.97 -0.33 -13.55
N HIS A 83 -12.04 -1.48 -14.22
CA HIS A 83 -10.93 -2.11 -14.94
C HIS A 83 -9.67 -2.33 -14.05
N ILE A 84 -9.89 -2.81 -12.82
CA ILE A 84 -8.83 -3.28 -11.91
C ILE A 84 -8.42 -4.68 -12.38
N LEU A 85 -7.12 -4.90 -12.57
CA LEU A 85 -6.62 -6.21 -13.00
C LEU A 85 -6.81 -7.28 -11.89
N PRO A 86 -7.08 -8.55 -12.21
CA PRO A 86 -7.30 -9.59 -11.20
C PRO A 86 -6.07 -9.79 -10.29
N GLU A 87 -4.85 -9.57 -10.78
CA GLU A 87 -3.63 -9.58 -9.97
C GLU A 87 -3.63 -8.45 -8.92
N GLN A 88 -4.11 -7.25 -9.29
CA GLN A 88 -4.26 -6.12 -8.37
C GLN A 88 -5.36 -6.41 -7.34
N LEU A 89 -6.47 -7.01 -7.76
CA LEU A 89 -7.57 -7.42 -6.90
C LEU A 89 -7.09 -8.42 -5.84
N LEU A 90 -6.31 -9.43 -6.25
CA LEU A 90 -5.71 -10.42 -5.35
C LEU A 90 -4.66 -9.83 -4.41
N ILE A 91 -3.97 -8.75 -4.79
CA ILE A 91 -3.08 -8.00 -3.88
C ILE A 91 -3.90 -7.28 -2.80
N VAL A 92 -5.00 -6.61 -3.17
CA VAL A 92 -5.88 -5.94 -2.18
C VAL A 92 -6.49 -6.97 -1.22
N LEU A 93 -7.04 -8.07 -1.74
CA LEU A 93 -7.58 -9.18 -0.95
C LEU A 93 -6.56 -9.74 0.06
N LYS A 94 -5.32 -9.99 -0.38
CA LYS A 94 -4.24 -10.50 0.48
C LYS A 94 -3.78 -9.49 1.53
N ASN A 95 -3.79 -8.20 1.21
CA ASN A 95 -3.45 -7.14 2.16
C ASN A 95 -4.54 -7.01 3.23
N LEU A 96 -5.81 -6.97 2.82
CA LEU A 96 -6.96 -6.86 3.73
C LEU A 96 -7.08 -8.06 4.66
N TRP A 97 -6.86 -9.27 4.15
CA TRP A 97 -6.75 -10.49 4.96
C TRP A 97 -5.63 -10.40 6.01
N ARG A 98 -4.46 -9.86 5.64
CA ARG A 98 -3.32 -9.69 6.56
C ARG A 98 -3.54 -8.62 7.63
N SER A 99 -4.47 -7.68 7.44
CA SER A 99 -4.86 -6.72 8.47
C SER A 99 -5.88 -7.27 9.48
N LEU A 100 -6.42 -8.49 9.28
CA LEU A 100 -7.35 -9.08 10.22
C LEU A 100 -6.63 -9.56 11.50
N PRO A 101 -7.07 -9.13 12.71
CA PRO A 101 -6.52 -9.62 13.96
C PRO A 101 -6.81 -11.11 14.18
N GLU A 102 -7.94 -11.62 13.68
CA GLU A 102 -8.33 -13.03 13.76
C GLU A 102 -7.33 -13.91 13.00
N VAL A 103 -6.92 -13.48 11.79
CA VAL A 103 -5.86 -14.12 10.98
C VAL A 103 -4.53 -14.11 11.72
N SER A 104 -4.19 -13.00 12.38
CA SER A 104 -2.95 -12.86 13.14
C SER A 104 -2.91 -13.70 14.43
N ALA A 105 -4.08 -14.16 14.90
CA ALA A 105 -4.22 -15.04 16.06
C ALA A 105 -4.18 -16.55 15.70
N MET A 106 -4.25 -16.91 14.41
CA MET A 106 -4.19 -18.31 13.98
C MET A 106 -2.78 -18.89 14.17
N THR A 107 -2.65 -19.93 15.00
CA THR A 107 -1.37 -20.61 15.25
C THR A 107 -1.02 -21.69 14.23
N ASP A 108 -2.01 -22.23 13.50
CA ASP A 108 -1.78 -23.15 12.38
C ASP A 108 -1.62 -22.38 11.06
N SER A 109 -0.37 -22.26 10.61
CA SER A 109 -0.02 -21.61 9.33
C SER A 109 -0.49 -22.39 8.09
N GLY A 110 -0.71 -23.70 8.21
CA GLY A 110 -1.25 -24.58 7.17
C GLY A 110 -2.77 -24.46 7.03
N GLU A 111 -3.51 -24.35 8.13
CA GLU A 111 -4.93 -23.99 8.11
C GLU A 111 -5.14 -22.61 7.48
N HIS A 112 -4.42 -21.60 8.00
CA HIS A 112 -4.43 -20.24 7.47
C HIS A 112 -4.16 -20.20 5.95
N ALA A 113 -3.16 -20.94 5.46
CA ALA A 113 -2.85 -21.03 4.03
C ALA A 113 -4.01 -21.63 3.21
N ARG A 114 -4.64 -22.71 3.70
CA ARG A 114 -5.78 -23.37 3.03
C ARG A 114 -7.03 -22.49 2.99
N LEU A 115 -7.29 -21.72 4.04
CA LEU A 115 -8.40 -20.77 4.06
C LEU A 115 -8.17 -19.65 3.03
N MET A 116 -6.99 -19.03 3.04
CA MET A 116 -6.56 -18.02 2.04
C MET A 116 -6.64 -18.56 0.60
N GLU A 117 -6.13 -19.76 0.34
CA GLU A 117 -6.20 -20.41 -0.99
C GLU A 117 -7.64 -20.62 -1.46
N ARG A 118 -8.55 -21.02 -0.56
CA ARG A 118 -9.98 -21.16 -0.89
C ARG A 118 -10.62 -19.81 -1.22
N VAL A 119 -10.34 -18.76 -0.44
CA VAL A 119 -10.87 -17.40 -0.70
C VAL A 119 -10.32 -16.83 -2.02
N VAL A 120 -9.03 -16.99 -2.31
CA VAL A 120 -8.42 -16.62 -3.59
C VAL A 120 -9.08 -17.38 -4.75
N THR A 121 -9.31 -18.68 -4.60
CA THR A 121 -9.97 -19.52 -5.61
C THR A 121 -11.41 -19.06 -5.90
N MET A 122 -12.15 -18.64 -4.87
CA MET A 122 -13.49 -18.06 -5.04
C MET A 122 -13.41 -16.68 -5.71
N CYS A 123 -12.54 -15.78 -5.25
CA CYS A 123 -12.35 -14.46 -5.83
C CYS A 123 -12.00 -14.50 -7.34
N ILE A 124 -11.16 -15.46 -7.76
CA ILE A 124 -10.83 -15.66 -9.18
C ILE A 124 -12.07 -16.14 -9.97
N LYS A 125 -12.88 -17.04 -9.40
CA LYS A 125 -14.12 -17.51 -10.05
C LYS A 125 -15.12 -16.38 -10.25
N GLU A 126 -15.43 -15.62 -9.20
CA GLU A 126 -16.40 -14.52 -9.31
C GLU A 126 -15.94 -13.45 -10.32
N TYR A 127 -14.64 -13.15 -10.37
CA TYR A 127 -14.06 -12.20 -11.35
C TYR A 127 -14.21 -12.65 -12.82
N TYR A 128 -14.17 -13.97 -13.09
CA TYR A 128 -14.27 -14.53 -14.44
C TYR A 128 -15.65 -15.13 -14.78
N SER A 129 -16.61 -15.13 -13.86
CA SER A 129 -17.99 -15.60 -14.06
C SER A 129 -18.89 -14.61 -14.83
N ALA A 130 -18.28 -13.85 -15.74
CA ALA A 130 -18.82 -12.69 -16.45
C ALA A 130 -19.70 -13.05 -17.66
#